data_AF-A0A7C1DXN3-F1
#
_entry.id   AF-A0A7C1DXN3-F1
#
_cell.length_a   1.000
_cell.length_b   1.000
_cell.length_c   1.000
_cell.angle_alpha   90.00
_cell.angle_beta   90.00
_cell.angle_gamma   90.00
#
_symmetry.space_group_name_H-M   'P 1'
#
loop_
_entity.id
_entity.type
_entity.pdbx_description
1 polymer ?
#
loop_
_entity_poly.entity_id
_entity_poly.type
_entity_poly.pdbx_seq_one_letter_code
_entity_poly.pdbx_strand_id
1 'polypeptide(L)'
;MARGGGGGRGGAGRGGGYDDFHEEKDLGKFYDSKLVKRLMVYAKPYTRLFILTIIVVLILSGLQIIQPYITKIGIDRFIIFSNAKLNLSQTDDPYIQEVRGQYDGMIPLAEEGWFLFDHTELDPADAAELEKRGLLGKEKFYIVNMENYSGAEADSVEAIIARFGERFQATANEGEYIISYNNLQKIPRSDLITLRAKDRRGILIIGLIYFGVLLLSFAMQYGQIYMMTWIGQSILFDIRNAVFEHLQNLSLKFFDGNP
;
A
#
# COMPACT_ATOMS: atom_id res chain seq x y z
N MET A 1 -0.53 55.33 73.57
CA MET A 1 -0.53 55.15 72.09
C MET A 1 -0.91 53.72 71.78
N ALA A 2 -1.85 53.54 70.87
CA ALA A 2 -2.57 52.31 70.57
C ALA A 2 -1.80 51.35 69.64
N ARG A 3 -2.05 50.05 69.81
CA ARG A 3 -2.20 48.96 68.79
C ARG A 3 -2.43 47.66 69.59
N GLY A 4 -3.59 46.99 69.55
CA GLY A 4 -4.26 46.42 68.38
C GLY A 4 -3.42 45.23 67.90
N GLY A 5 -3.83 43.97 67.89
CA GLY A 5 -5.13 43.30 67.93
C GLY A 5 -4.92 41.94 67.23
N GLY A 6 -5.56 40.89 67.76
CA GLY A 6 -5.79 39.55 67.17
C GLY A 6 -4.89 39.01 66.05
N GLY A 7 -4.07 38.01 66.38
CA GLY A 7 -3.49 37.07 65.40
C GLY A 7 -4.27 35.76 65.41
N GLY A 8 -5.17 35.58 64.44
CA GLY A 8 -6.00 34.40 64.26
C GLY A 8 -5.27 33.21 63.62
N ARG A 9 -5.86 32.03 63.84
CA ARG A 9 -5.56 30.74 63.21
C ARG A 9 -5.51 30.83 61.67
N GLY A 10 -4.48 30.22 61.09
CA GLY A 10 -4.47 29.62 59.75
C GLY A 10 -3.31 28.62 59.77
N GLY A 11 -3.54 27.31 59.73
CA GLY A 11 -4.20 26.60 58.66
C GLY A 11 -3.09 25.89 57.88
N ALA A 12 -2.89 24.61 58.17
CA ALA A 12 -1.85 23.78 57.59
C ALA A 12 -1.92 23.80 56.05
N GLY A 13 -0.95 24.48 55.43
CA GLY A 13 -0.71 24.41 54.00
C GLY A 13 -0.04 23.09 53.67
N ARG A 14 -0.81 22.18 53.08
CA ARG A 14 -0.35 20.93 52.46
C ARG A 14 0.47 21.29 51.21
N GLY A 15 1.77 21.49 51.39
CA GLY A 15 2.75 21.63 50.32
C GLY A 15 3.55 20.33 50.20
N GLY A 16 2.99 19.35 49.50
CA GLY A 16 3.69 18.12 49.14
C GLY A 16 3.46 17.85 47.66
N GLY A 17 4.55 17.66 46.92
CA GLY A 17 4.50 17.15 45.55
C GLY A 17 5.08 18.05 44.46
N TYR A 18 6.26 18.64 44.66
CA TYR A 18 7.05 19.22 43.56
C TYR A 18 8.56 18.88 43.59
N ASP A 19 8.97 17.86 44.36
CA ASP A 19 10.37 17.37 44.36
C ASP A 19 10.57 16.14 43.46
N ASP A 20 9.59 15.80 42.61
CA ASP A 20 9.61 14.61 41.73
C ASP A 20 10.17 14.91 40.32
N PHE A 21 10.47 16.17 40.01
CA PHE A 21 11.02 16.58 38.70
C PHE A 21 12.55 16.55 38.63
N HIS A 22 13.22 16.22 39.75
CA HIS A 22 14.69 16.09 39.79
C HIS A 22 15.19 14.65 39.64
N GLU A 23 14.33 13.63 39.77
CA GLU A 23 14.70 12.24 39.48
C GLU A 23 14.84 11.96 37.97
N GLU A 24 14.21 12.75 37.11
CA GLU A 24 14.28 12.58 35.65
C GLU A 24 15.66 12.93 35.05
N LYS A 25 16.50 13.68 35.77
CA LYS A 25 17.86 14.05 35.30
C LYS A 25 18.94 13.02 35.62
N ASP A 26 18.69 12.08 36.52
CA ASP A 26 19.65 11.01 36.84
C ASP A 26 19.42 9.72 36.04
N LEU A 27 18.31 9.59 35.31
CA LEU A 27 18.08 8.46 34.40
C LEU A 27 19.06 8.42 33.20
N GLY A 28 19.72 9.52 32.85
CA GLY A 28 20.67 9.59 31.74
C GLY A 28 21.99 8.84 31.98
N LYS A 29 22.30 8.46 33.23
CA LYS A 29 23.59 7.85 33.63
C LYS A 29 23.55 6.33 33.86
N PHE A 30 22.36 5.73 33.85
CA PHE A 30 22.18 4.29 34.08
C PHE A 30 22.31 3.42 32.83
N TYR A 31 22.46 4.02 31.65
CA TYR A 31 22.94 3.30 30.47
C TYR A 31 24.47 3.24 30.51
N ASP A 32 25.03 2.43 31.43
CA ASP A 32 26.46 2.16 31.41
C ASP A 32 26.78 1.36 30.14
N SER A 33 27.33 2.06 29.15
CA SER A 33 27.75 1.47 27.87
C SER A 33 28.71 0.29 28.07
N LYS A 34 29.41 0.22 29.20
CA LYS A 34 30.23 -0.95 29.57
C LYS A 34 29.38 -2.16 29.92
N LEU A 35 28.26 -1.96 30.61
CA LEU A 35 27.32 -3.01 30.99
C LEU A 35 26.59 -3.55 29.74
N VAL A 36 26.18 -2.66 28.86
CA VAL A 36 25.60 -3.00 27.54
C VAL A 36 26.62 -3.74 26.69
N LYS A 37 27.87 -3.29 26.65
CA LYS A 37 28.95 -3.98 25.94
C LYS A 37 29.21 -5.38 26.50
N ARG A 38 29.10 -5.58 27.81
CA ARG A 38 29.17 -6.91 28.46
C ARG A 38 28.01 -7.81 28.03
N LEU A 39 26.78 -7.30 28.02
CA LEU A 39 25.61 -8.05 27.56
C LEU A 39 25.74 -8.44 26.07
N MET A 40 26.28 -7.55 25.23
CA MET A 40 26.52 -7.81 23.81
C MET A 40 27.53 -8.94 23.56
N VAL A 41 28.40 -9.27 24.52
CA VAL A 41 29.30 -10.44 24.40
C VAL A 41 28.50 -11.74 24.35
N TYR A 42 27.40 -11.85 25.11
CA TYR A 42 26.51 -13.03 25.09
C TYR A 42 25.68 -13.09 23.80
N ALA A 43 25.41 -11.95 23.16
CA ALA A 43 24.76 -11.90 21.85
C ALA A 43 25.71 -12.26 20.68
N LYS A 44 27.03 -12.17 20.88
CA LYS A 44 28.07 -12.41 19.85
C LYS A 44 27.93 -13.75 19.11
N PRO A 45 27.72 -14.91 19.75
CA PRO A 45 27.56 -16.19 19.04
C PRO A 45 26.32 -16.22 18.11
N TYR A 46 25.30 -15.41 18.40
CA TYR A 46 24.05 -15.35 17.63
C TYR A 46 24.04 -14.25 16.55
N THR A 47 25.16 -13.54 16.34
CA THR A 47 25.24 -12.42 15.39
C THR A 47 24.91 -12.78 13.95
N ARG A 48 25.25 -13.98 13.48
CA ARG A 48 24.91 -14.44 12.13
C ARG A 48 23.40 -14.61 11.94
N LEU A 49 22.73 -15.17 12.94
CA LEU A 49 21.27 -15.33 12.95
C LEU A 49 20.57 -13.98 13.08
N PHE A 50 21.13 -13.07 13.86
CA PHE A 50 20.64 -11.70 13.96
C PHE A 50 20.75 -10.95 12.62
N ILE A 51 21.89 -11.03 11.93
CA ILE A 51 22.05 -10.47 10.58
C ILE A 51 21.04 -11.09 9.61
N LEU A 52 20.81 -12.41 9.69
CA LEU A 52 19.77 -13.07 8.90
C LEU A 52 18.39 -12.48 9.19
N THR A 53 18.02 -12.25 10.45
CA THR A 53 16.72 -11.60 10.78
C THR A 53 16.62 -10.19 10.21
N ILE A 54 17.69 -9.41 10.22
CA ILE A 54 17.71 -8.06 9.63
C ILE A 54 17.46 -8.15 8.12
N ILE A 55 18.13 -9.07 7.43
CA ILE A 55 17.93 -9.29 6.00
C ILE A 55 16.49 -9.70 5.72
N VAL A 56 15.91 -10.60 6.51
CA VAL A 56 14.51 -11.01 6.38
C VAL A 56 13.56 -9.84 6.61
N VAL A 57 13.83 -8.95 7.57
CA VAL A 57 13.05 -7.73 7.80
C VAL A 57 13.13 -6.77 6.61
N LEU A 58 14.30 -6.60 6.00
CA LEU A 58 14.44 -5.78 4.79
C LEU A 58 13.63 -6.36 3.63
N ILE A 59 13.66 -7.68 3.44
CA ILE A 59 12.87 -8.37 2.41
C ILE A 59 11.36 -8.22 2.68
N LEU A 60 10.93 -8.42 3.93
CA LEU A 60 9.54 -8.24 4.36
C LEU A 60 9.06 -6.80 4.14
N SER A 61 9.92 -5.81 4.40
CA SER A 61 9.62 -4.40 4.13
C SER A 61 9.45 -4.14 2.63
N GLY A 62 10.30 -4.75 1.79
CA GLY A 62 10.14 -4.72 0.33
C GLY A 62 8.83 -5.36 -0.14
N LEU A 63 8.44 -6.50 0.44
CA LEU A 63 7.17 -7.18 0.17
C LEU A 63 5.96 -6.31 0.51
N GLN A 64 6.02 -5.51 1.59
CA GLN A 64 4.95 -4.58 1.95
C GLN A 64 4.73 -3.49 0.89
N ILE A 65 5.77 -3.07 0.18
CA ILE A 65 5.66 -2.09 -0.92
C ILE A 65 5.07 -2.74 -2.17
N ILE A 66 5.35 -4.03 -2.41
CA ILE A 66 4.80 -4.76 -3.55
C ILE A 66 3.27 -4.91 -3.43
N GLN A 67 2.72 -5.00 -2.22
CA GLN A 67 1.27 -5.14 -2.00
C GLN A 67 0.43 -4.03 -2.66
N PRO A 68 0.62 -2.73 -2.33
CA PRO A 68 -0.15 -1.65 -2.96
C PRO A 68 0.11 -1.56 -4.47
N TYR A 69 1.29 -1.95 -4.94
CA TYR A 69 1.61 -1.98 -6.37
C TYR A 69 0.81 -3.05 -7.13
N ILE A 70 0.67 -4.26 -6.57
CA ILE A 70 -0.18 -5.31 -7.15
C ILE A 70 -1.64 -4.85 -7.18
N THR A 71 -2.13 -4.24 -6.09
CA THR A 71 -3.49 -3.70 -6.04
C THR A 71 -3.69 -2.60 -7.08
N LYS A 72 -2.72 -1.70 -7.25
CA LYS A 72 -2.74 -0.67 -8.31
C LYS A 72 -2.89 -1.30 -9.69
N ILE A 73 -2.05 -2.28 -10.04
CA ILE A 73 -2.14 -2.98 -11.34
C ILE A 73 -3.51 -3.64 -11.50
N GLY A 74 -4.05 -4.25 -10.45
CA GLY A 74 -5.38 -4.86 -10.47
C GLY A 74 -6.49 -3.86 -10.77
N ILE A 75 -6.43 -2.68 -10.15
CA ILE A 75 -7.43 -1.63 -10.32
C ILE A 75 -7.31 -0.98 -11.70
N ASP A 76 -6.12 -0.50 -12.05
CA ASP A 76 -5.89 0.31 -13.25
C ASP A 76 -6.10 -0.51 -14.52
N ARG A 77 -5.68 -1.78 -14.52
CA ARG A 77 -5.74 -2.62 -15.74
C ARG A 77 -7.09 -3.30 -15.95
N PHE A 78 -7.86 -3.57 -14.90
CA PHE A 78 -9.02 -4.46 -15.01
C PHE A 78 -10.33 -3.93 -14.44
N ILE A 79 -10.31 -2.87 -13.62
CA ILE A 79 -11.52 -2.37 -12.94
C ILE A 79 -11.96 -1.00 -13.48
N ILE A 80 -11.03 -0.09 -13.76
CA ILE A 80 -11.38 1.28 -14.14
C ILE A 80 -11.63 1.39 -15.65
N PHE A 81 -12.84 1.84 -16.01
CA PHE A 81 -13.13 2.40 -17.34
C PHE A 81 -12.74 3.87 -17.29
N SER A 82 -11.55 4.22 -17.76
CA SER A 82 -11.05 5.59 -17.81
C SER A 82 -11.12 6.19 -19.22
N ASN A 83 -11.45 5.39 -20.24
CA ASN A 83 -11.46 5.86 -21.61
C ASN A 83 -12.58 6.87 -21.85
N ALA A 84 -12.23 8.10 -22.23
CA ALA A 84 -13.15 9.17 -22.60
C ALA A 84 -12.98 9.53 -24.08
N LYS A 85 -14.05 10.03 -24.70
CA LYS A 85 -13.98 10.56 -26.06
C LYS A 85 -13.42 11.97 -26.02
N LEU A 86 -12.40 12.23 -26.84
CA LEU A 86 -11.78 13.52 -27.04
C LEU A 86 -12.04 13.97 -28.48
N ASN A 87 -12.59 15.17 -28.64
CA ASN A 87 -12.76 15.77 -29.96
C ASN A 87 -11.49 16.57 -30.31
N LEU A 88 -10.73 16.09 -31.29
CA LEU A 88 -9.58 16.79 -31.89
C LEU A 88 -9.83 17.14 -33.37
N SER A 89 -11.09 17.29 -33.76
CA SER A 89 -11.47 17.67 -35.14
C SER A 89 -11.04 19.10 -35.50
N GLN A 90 -10.75 19.96 -34.51
CA GLN A 90 -10.24 21.31 -34.72
C GLN A 90 -8.70 21.31 -34.79
N THR A 91 -8.17 21.16 -36.00
CA THR A 91 -6.72 21.03 -36.28
C THR A 91 -5.90 22.32 -36.05
N ASP A 92 -6.57 23.47 -35.94
CA ASP A 92 -5.92 24.79 -35.92
C ASP A 92 -5.67 25.38 -34.51
N ASP A 93 -6.14 24.73 -33.43
CA ASP A 93 -5.87 25.19 -32.06
C ASP A 93 -4.44 24.78 -31.63
N PRO A 94 -3.57 25.74 -31.24
CA PRO A 94 -2.23 25.44 -30.74
C PRO A 94 -2.21 24.44 -29.58
N TYR A 95 -3.23 24.48 -28.72
CA TYR A 95 -3.36 23.58 -27.58
C TYR A 95 -3.68 22.14 -28.00
N ILE A 96 -4.49 21.96 -29.06
CA ILE A 96 -4.82 20.63 -29.60
C ILE A 96 -3.58 19.98 -30.22
N GLN A 97 -2.69 20.75 -30.84
CA GLN A 97 -1.42 20.24 -31.36
C GLN A 97 -0.44 19.86 -30.25
N GLU A 98 -0.40 20.64 -29.16
CA GLU A 98 0.40 20.35 -27.98
C GLU A 98 -0.05 19.04 -27.31
N VAL A 99 -1.35 18.91 -27.01
CA VAL A 99 -1.93 17.69 -26.43
C VAL A 99 -1.72 16.47 -27.35
N ARG A 100 -1.88 16.63 -28.67
CA ARG A 100 -1.62 15.54 -29.64
C ARG A 100 -0.14 15.13 -29.66
N GLY A 101 0.79 16.07 -29.50
CA GLY A 101 2.23 15.79 -29.45
C GLY A 101 2.71 15.22 -28.11
N GLN A 102 2.00 15.49 -27.03
CA GLN A 102 2.36 15.07 -25.68
C GLN A 102 1.86 13.68 -25.33
N TYR A 103 0.72 13.25 -25.86
CA TYR A 103 0.09 11.98 -25.50
C TYR A 103 -0.07 11.06 -26.74
N ASP A 104 0.73 9.99 -26.82
CA ASP A 104 0.87 9.12 -28.01
C ASP A 104 -0.13 7.92 -28.02
N GLY A 105 -0.86 7.69 -26.92
CA GLY A 105 -1.75 6.52 -26.72
C GLY A 105 -3.18 6.64 -27.27
N MET A 106 -3.44 7.56 -28.21
CA MET A 106 -4.79 7.88 -28.67
C MET A 106 -5.34 6.84 -29.66
N ILE A 107 -6.52 6.26 -29.39
CA ILE A 107 -7.16 5.32 -30.32
C ILE A 107 -8.14 6.09 -31.22
N PRO A 108 -7.92 6.17 -32.55
CA PRO A 108 -8.82 6.88 -33.46
C PRO A 108 -10.18 6.19 -33.55
N LEU A 109 -11.26 6.96 -33.43
CA LEU A 109 -12.63 6.48 -33.63
C LEU A 109 -13.01 6.51 -35.11
N ALA A 110 -14.04 5.76 -35.49
CA ALA A 110 -14.53 5.74 -36.87
C ALA A 110 -15.14 7.08 -37.34
N GLU A 111 -15.48 7.97 -36.40
CA GLU A 111 -15.91 9.34 -36.69
C GLU A 111 -14.69 10.29 -36.81
N GLU A 112 -14.60 11.05 -37.90
CA GLU A 112 -13.45 11.93 -38.19
C GLU A 112 -13.14 12.92 -37.05
N GLY A 113 -11.93 12.82 -36.50
CA GLY A 113 -11.39 13.73 -35.47
C GLY A 113 -11.77 13.40 -34.04
N TRP A 114 -12.52 12.32 -33.79
CA TRP A 114 -12.69 11.79 -32.44
C TRP A 114 -11.62 10.76 -32.09
N PHE A 115 -11.05 10.90 -30.90
CA PHE A 115 -10.07 9.97 -30.35
C PHE A 115 -10.55 9.46 -29.00
N LEU A 116 -10.26 8.20 -28.69
CA LEU A 116 -10.46 7.63 -27.38
C LEU A 116 -9.17 7.78 -26.57
N PHE A 117 -9.30 8.31 -25.35
CA PHE A 117 -8.17 8.64 -24.49
C PHE A 117 -8.35 8.06 -23.09
N ASP A 118 -7.30 7.46 -22.52
CA ASP A 118 -7.32 7.01 -21.13
C ASP A 118 -7.20 8.21 -20.17
N HIS A 119 -8.29 8.57 -19.49
CA HIS A 119 -8.30 9.69 -18.52
C HIS A 119 -7.27 9.52 -17.38
N THR A 120 -6.72 8.33 -17.12
CA THR A 120 -5.66 8.14 -16.12
C THR A 120 -4.28 8.59 -16.59
N GLU A 121 -4.06 8.70 -17.90
CA GLU A 121 -2.81 9.18 -18.49
C GLU A 121 -2.78 10.70 -18.68
N LEU A 122 -3.93 11.37 -18.53
CA LEU A 122 -4.07 12.82 -18.68
C LEU A 122 -3.67 13.55 -17.38
N ASP A 123 -2.83 14.58 -17.49
CA ASP A 123 -2.57 15.47 -16.34
C ASP A 123 -3.90 16.11 -15.87
N PRO A 124 -4.20 16.13 -14.56
CA PRO A 124 -5.39 16.80 -14.03
C PRO A 124 -5.57 18.25 -14.50
N ALA A 125 -4.49 18.99 -14.77
CA ALA A 125 -4.54 20.34 -15.31
C ALA A 125 -5.09 20.37 -16.74
N ASP A 126 -4.59 19.48 -17.60
CA ASP A 126 -5.04 19.35 -18.99
C ASP A 126 -6.47 18.79 -19.06
N ALA A 127 -6.81 17.85 -18.19
CA ALA A 127 -8.16 17.31 -18.06
C ALA A 127 -9.19 18.42 -17.77
N ALA A 128 -8.87 19.32 -16.83
CA ALA A 128 -9.73 20.42 -16.47
C ALA A 128 -9.89 21.44 -17.60
N GLU A 129 -8.82 21.73 -18.34
CA GLU A 129 -8.85 22.66 -19.47
C GLU A 129 -9.61 22.07 -20.67
N LEU A 130 -9.41 20.79 -20.98
CA LEU A 130 -10.16 20.07 -22.01
C LEU A 130 -11.65 19.91 -21.65
N GLU A 131 -11.98 19.71 -20.37
CA GLU A 131 -13.37 19.71 -19.90
C GLU A 131 -14.01 21.10 -20.02
N LYS A 132 -13.29 22.16 -19.63
CA LYS A 132 -13.76 23.55 -19.73
C LYS A 132 -14.03 23.96 -21.17
N ARG A 133 -13.21 23.49 -22.10
CA ARG A 133 -13.37 23.72 -23.55
C ARG A 133 -14.43 22.84 -24.21
N GLY A 134 -15.01 21.89 -23.47
CA GLY A 134 -16.00 20.95 -23.99
C GLY A 134 -15.45 19.93 -24.98
N LEU A 135 -14.12 19.77 -25.03
CA LEU A 135 -13.43 18.83 -25.91
C LEU A 135 -13.40 17.42 -25.31
N LEU A 136 -13.43 17.32 -23.97
CA LEU A 136 -13.47 16.06 -23.23
C LEU A 136 -14.92 15.63 -22.95
N GLY A 137 -15.32 14.49 -23.50
CA GLY A 137 -16.60 13.85 -23.21
C GLY A 137 -16.66 13.33 -21.78
N LYS A 138 -17.79 13.57 -21.09
CA LYS A 138 -18.02 13.10 -19.71
C LYS A 138 -18.32 11.60 -19.60
N GLU A 139 -18.62 10.95 -20.73
CA GLU A 139 -18.94 9.53 -20.76
C GLU A 139 -17.68 8.67 -20.80
N LYS A 140 -17.68 7.61 -19.97
CA LYS A 140 -16.63 6.60 -19.92
C LYS A 140 -16.98 5.45 -20.84
N PHE A 141 -16.01 4.92 -21.57
CA PHE A 141 -16.17 3.85 -22.54
C PHE A 141 -15.38 2.61 -22.15
N TYR A 142 -15.93 1.44 -22.48
CA TYR A 142 -15.24 0.16 -22.41
C TYR A 142 -14.86 -0.28 -23.81
N ILE A 143 -13.62 -0.76 -23.97
CA ILE A 143 -13.10 -1.28 -25.23
C ILE A 143 -13.23 -2.80 -25.23
N VAL A 144 -13.86 -3.32 -26.27
CA VAL A 144 -13.99 -4.74 -26.57
C VAL A 144 -13.14 -5.00 -27.79
N ASN A 145 -11.93 -5.52 -27.57
CA ASN A 145 -11.06 -5.96 -28.65
C ASN A 145 -11.31 -7.46 -28.89
N MET A 146 -11.74 -7.81 -30.10
CA MET A 146 -12.20 -9.14 -30.51
C MET A 146 -11.06 -10.17 -30.55
N GLU A 147 -9.81 -9.74 -30.76
CA GLU A 147 -8.63 -10.62 -30.78
C GLU A 147 -8.39 -11.29 -29.42
N ASN A 148 -8.95 -10.73 -28.34
CA ASN A 148 -8.84 -11.26 -26.99
C ASN A 148 -9.72 -12.48 -26.72
N TYR A 149 -10.64 -12.79 -27.62
CA TYR A 149 -11.59 -13.90 -27.49
C TYR A 149 -11.26 -14.97 -28.52
N SER A 150 -11.36 -16.24 -28.13
CA SER A 150 -11.10 -17.36 -29.03
C SER A 150 -12.15 -18.47 -28.88
N GLY A 151 -12.46 -19.15 -30.00
CA GLY A 151 -13.46 -20.22 -30.05
C GLY A 151 -14.86 -19.74 -29.65
N ALA A 152 -15.55 -20.53 -28.84
CA ALA A 152 -16.94 -20.27 -28.43
C ALA A 152 -17.14 -18.94 -27.65
N GLU A 153 -16.08 -18.39 -27.03
CA GLU A 153 -16.13 -17.07 -26.40
C GLU A 153 -16.26 -15.96 -27.45
N ALA A 154 -15.56 -16.08 -28.59
CA ALA A 154 -15.62 -15.12 -29.68
C ALA A 154 -17.02 -15.11 -30.32
N ASP A 155 -17.56 -16.28 -30.65
CA ASP A 155 -18.90 -16.41 -31.23
C ASP A 155 -19.99 -15.79 -30.32
N SER A 156 -19.83 -15.98 -29.00
CA SER A 156 -20.75 -15.42 -28.01
C SER A 156 -20.66 -13.89 -27.93
N VAL A 157 -19.45 -13.32 -27.99
CA VAL A 157 -19.23 -11.87 -28.00
C VAL A 157 -19.76 -11.26 -29.29
N GLU A 158 -19.55 -11.91 -30.43
CA GLU A 158 -20.08 -11.47 -31.73
C GLU A 158 -21.61 -11.46 -31.71
N ALA A 159 -22.25 -12.50 -31.18
CA ALA A 159 -23.70 -12.56 -31.02
C ALA A 159 -24.24 -11.46 -30.08
N ILE A 160 -23.50 -11.09 -29.02
CA ILE A 160 -23.86 -9.99 -28.12
C ILE A 160 -23.76 -8.64 -28.85
N ILE A 161 -22.69 -8.41 -29.60
CA ILE A 161 -22.48 -7.19 -30.39
C ILE A 161 -23.57 -7.08 -31.45
N ALA A 162 -23.87 -8.15 -32.17
CA ALA A 162 -24.95 -8.17 -33.17
C ALA A 162 -26.33 -7.90 -32.56
N ARG A 163 -26.62 -8.48 -31.38
CA ARG A 163 -27.90 -8.29 -30.68
C ARG A 163 -28.09 -6.86 -30.15
N PHE A 164 -27.01 -6.19 -29.76
CA PHE A 164 -27.03 -4.84 -29.19
C PHE A 164 -26.32 -3.81 -30.09
N GLY A 165 -26.27 -4.05 -31.40
CA GLY A 165 -25.43 -3.30 -32.35
C GLY A 165 -25.57 -1.78 -32.26
N GLU A 166 -26.77 -1.25 -31.97
CA GLU A 166 -26.99 0.20 -31.79
C GLU A 166 -26.24 0.82 -30.61
N ARG A 167 -25.78 0.01 -29.65
CA ARG A 167 -25.06 0.45 -28.44
C ARG A 167 -23.55 0.36 -28.57
N PHE A 168 -23.06 -0.43 -29.53
CA PHE A 168 -21.65 -0.62 -29.81
C PHE A 168 -21.25 0.29 -30.97
N GLN A 169 -20.10 0.94 -30.86
CA GLN A 169 -19.54 1.74 -31.95
C GLN A 169 -18.22 1.11 -32.38
N ALA A 170 -18.04 0.90 -33.67
CA ALA A 170 -16.78 0.41 -34.21
C ALA A 170 -15.70 1.51 -34.10
N THR A 171 -14.49 1.07 -33.80
CA THR A 171 -13.30 1.94 -33.77
C THR A 171 -12.68 1.98 -35.17
N ALA A 172 -11.70 2.86 -35.43
CA ALA A 172 -10.98 2.85 -36.71
C ALA A 172 -10.14 1.57 -36.91
N ASN A 173 -9.82 0.87 -35.82
CA ASN A 173 -9.14 -0.43 -35.84
C ASN A 173 -10.14 -1.58 -36.07
N GLU A 174 -9.81 -2.49 -36.98
CA GLU A 174 -10.63 -3.69 -37.22
C GLU A 174 -10.69 -4.57 -35.96
N GLY A 175 -11.91 -5.00 -35.59
CA GLY A 175 -12.12 -5.87 -34.43
C GLY A 175 -12.17 -5.17 -33.07
N GLU A 176 -12.11 -3.83 -33.02
CA GLU A 176 -12.27 -3.06 -31.78
C GLU A 176 -13.61 -2.34 -31.72
N TYR A 177 -14.42 -2.68 -30.72
CA TYR A 177 -15.72 -2.07 -30.47
C TYR A 177 -15.70 -1.33 -29.13
N ILE A 178 -16.30 -0.16 -29.09
CA ILE A 178 -16.48 0.61 -27.85
C ILE A 178 -17.94 0.61 -27.42
N ILE A 179 -18.16 0.62 -26.10
CA ILE A 179 -19.50 0.76 -25.49
C ILE A 179 -19.45 1.75 -24.33
N SER A 180 -20.38 2.69 -24.28
CA SER A 180 -20.46 3.65 -23.18
C SER A 180 -20.91 2.97 -21.88
N TYR A 181 -20.45 3.46 -20.74
CA TYR A 181 -20.79 2.93 -19.41
C TYR A 181 -22.31 2.89 -19.17
N ASN A 182 -23.02 3.92 -19.63
CA ASN A 182 -24.48 4.02 -19.56
C ASN A 182 -25.20 2.91 -20.35
N ASN A 183 -24.62 2.48 -21.47
CA ASN A 183 -25.16 1.39 -22.28
C ASN A 183 -24.74 0.02 -21.76
N LEU A 184 -23.53 -0.08 -21.21
CA LEU A 184 -23.00 -1.30 -20.60
C LEU A 184 -23.85 -1.74 -19.39
N GLN A 185 -24.31 -0.80 -18.56
CA GLN A 185 -25.20 -1.11 -17.43
C GLN A 185 -26.56 -1.70 -17.85
N LYS A 186 -27.00 -1.46 -19.08
CA LYS A 186 -28.29 -1.93 -19.61
C LYS A 186 -28.20 -3.34 -20.19
N ILE A 187 -27.00 -3.89 -20.32
CA ILE A 187 -26.78 -5.26 -20.80
C ILE A 187 -27.05 -6.26 -19.65
N PRO A 188 -27.72 -7.40 -19.92
CA PRO A 188 -27.91 -8.45 -18.93
C PRO A 188 -26.60 -8.93 -18.29
N ARG A 189 -26.64 -9.27 -17.00
CA ARG A 189 -25.44 -9.70 -16.25
C ARG A 189 -24.73 -10.91 -16.88
N SER A 190 -25.47 -11.84 -17.48
CA SER A 190 -24.92 -13.00 -18.17
C SER A 190 -24.00 -12.61 -19.33
N ASP A 191 -24.41 -11.62 -20.12
CA ASP A 191 -23.66 -11.16 -21.29
C ASP A 191 -22.47 -10.31 -20.88
N LEU A 192 -22.60 -9.51 -19.81
CA LEU A 192 -21.49 -8.75 -19.23
C LEU A 192 -20.37 -9.65 -18.73
N ILE A 193 -20.70 -10.83 -18.20
CA ILE A 193 -19.70 -11.82 -17.77
C ILE A 193 -18.92 -12.36 -18.97
N THR A 194 -19.57 -12.58 -20.10
CA THR A 194 -18.91 -12.98 -21.36
C THR A 194 -18.05 -11.86 -21.92
N LEU A 195 -18.60 -10.64 -21.99
CA LEU A 195 -17.91 -9.46 -22.51
C LEU A 195 -16.71 -9.03 -21.66
N ARG A 196 -16.65 -9.43 -20.37
CA ARG A 196 -15.54 -9.16 -19.46
C ARG A 196 -14.77 -10.42 -19.07
N ALA A 197 -14.78 -11.45 -19.90
CA ALA A 197 -14.13 -12.73 -19.59
C ALA A 197 -12.62 -12.58 -19.38
N LYS A 198 -11.94 -11.78 -20.22
CA LYS A 198 -10.51 -11.48 -20.09
C LYS A 198 -10.22 -10.73 -18.78
N ASP A 199 -11.00 -9.70 -18.47
CA ASP A 199 -10.78 -8.90 -17.26
C ASP A 199 -10.96 -9.74 -16.00
N ARG A 200 -12.00 -10.59 -15.96
CA ARG A 200 -12.21 -11.54 -14.87
C ARG A 200 -11.02 -12.47 -14.69
N ARG A 201 -10.49 -13.03 -15.79
CA ARG A 201 -9.33 -13.94 -15.75
C ARG A 201 -8.09 -13.21 -15.23
N GLY A 202 -7.86 -11.98 -15.68
CA GLY A 202 -6.77 -11.12 -15.21
C GLY A 202 -6.87 -10.78 -13.72
N ILE A 203 -8.05 -10.37 -13.26
CA ILE A 203 -8.32 -10.10 -11.83
C ILE A 203 -8.10 -11.36 -10.99
N LEU A 204 -8.54 -12.53 -11.46
CA LEU A 204 -8.33 -13.80 -10.76
C LEU A 204 -6.84 -14.14 -10.62
N ILE A 205 -6.06 -13.98 -11.71
CA ILE A 205 -4.62 -14.23 -11.68
C ILE A 205 -3.91 -13.26 -10.73
N ILE A 206 -4.20 -11.96 -10.81
CA ILE A 206 -3.64 -10.96 -9.90
C ILE A 206 -4.05 -11.25 -8.46
N GLY A 207 -5.31 -11.59 -8.21
CA GLY A 207 -5.81 -11.97 -6.90
C GLY A 207 -5.09 -13.18 -6.33
N LEU A 208 -4.82 -14.20 -7.16
CA LEU A 208 -4.07 -15.39 -6.75
C LEU A 208 -2.60 -15.06 -6.46
N ILE A 209 -1.95 -14.23 -7.29
CA ILE A 209 -0.60 -13.73 -7.03
C ILE A 209 -0.56 -12.97 -5.71
N TYR A 210 -1.50 -12.05 -5.49
CA TYR A 210 -1.61 -11.28 -4.24
C TYR A 210 -1.79 -12.20 -3.02
N PHE A 211 -2.66 -13.20 -3.13
CA PHE A 211 -2.85 -14.21 -2.09
C PHE A 211 -1.56 -15.01 -1.82
N GLY A 212 -0.84 -15.40 -2.86
CA GLY A 212 0.46 -16.06 -2.74
C GLY A 212 1.51 -15.18 -2.04
N VAL A 213 1.58 -13.90 -2.39
CA VAL A 213 2.46 -12.92 -1.73
C VAL A 213 2.08 -12.75 -0.26
N LEU A 214 0.78 -12.73 0.07
CA LEU A 214 0.32 -12.67 1.47
C LEU A 214 0.74 -13.91 2.25
N LEU A 215 0.55 -15.11 1.69
CA LEU A 215 0.97 -16.36 2.34
C LEU A 215 2.48 -16.41 2.55
N LEU A 216 3.27 -16.00 1.55
CA LEU A 216 4.72 -15.92 1.66
C LEU A 216 5.14 -14.91 2.72
N SER A 217 4.53 -13.71 2.72
CA SER A 217 4.79 -12.68 3.72
C SER A 217 4.45 -13.16 5.12
N PHE A 218 3.32 -13.85 5.29
CA PHE A 218 2.92 -14.46 6.55
C PHE A 218 3.93 -15.51 7.03
N ALA A 219 4.36 -16.43 6.15
CA ALA A 219 5.33 -17.45 6.49
C ALA A 219 6.69 -16.86 6.87
N MET A 220 7.18 -15.88 6.11
CA MET A 220 8.41 -15.14 6.40
C MET A 220 8.30 -14.36 7.72
N GLN A 221 7.19 -13.66 7.96
CA GLN A 221 6.95 -12.91 9.19
C GLN A 221 6.92 -13.84 10.40
N TYR A 222 6.20 -14.96 10.31
CA TYR A 222 6.14 -15.96 11.38
C TYR A 222 7.53 -16.55 11.65
N GLY A 223 8.26 -16.94 10.60
CA GLY A 223 9.62 -17.46 10.73
C GLY A 223 10.59 -16.46 11.34
N GLN A 224 10.49 -15.18 10.96
CA GLN A 224 11.30 -14.10 11.50
C GLN A 224 11.02 -13.88 13.00
N ILE A 225 9.74 -13.82 13.39
CA ILE A 225 9.33 -13.66 14.80
C ILE A 225 9.82 -14.85 15.63
N TYR A 226 9.64 -16.08 15.12
CA TYR A 226 10.11 -17.29 15.77
C TYR A 226 11.62 -17.26 15.98
N MET A 227 12.38 -16.91 14.95
CA MET A 227 13.85 -16.82 15.02
C MET A 227 14.30 -15.74 16.00
N MET A 228 13.67 -14.55 15.98
CA MET A 228 13.97 -13.47 16.93
C MET A 228 13.69 -13.89 18.38
N THR A 229 12.57 -14.57 18.61
CA THR A 229 12.20 -15.08 19.94
C THR A 229 13.21 -16.14 20.40
N TRP A 230 13.56 -17.08 19.52
CA TRP A 230 14.52 -18.13 19.81
C TRP A 230 15.91 -17.58 20.14
N ILE A 231 16.39 -16.60 19.37
CA ILE A 231 17.65 -15.89 19.65
C ILE A 231 17.58 -15.23 21.02
N GLY A 232 16.51 -14.49 21.32
CA GLY A 232 16.33 -13.79 22.59
C GLY A 232 16.34 -14.73 23.80
N GLN A 233 15.62 -15.86 23.71
CA GLN A 233 15.63 -16.87 24.77
C GLN A 233 16.99 -17.53 24.94
N SER A 234 17.69 -17.82 23.84
CA SER A 234 19.02 -18.42 23.91
C SER A 234 20.03 -17.49 24.60
N ILE A 235 20.03 -16.21 24.24
CA ILE A 235 20.86 -15.20 24.92
C ILE A 235 20.49 -15.09 26.40
N LEU A 236 19.19 -15.10 26.73
CA LEU A 236 18.73 -15.02 28.12
C LEU A 236 19.17 -16.24 28.94
N PHE A 237 19.14 -17.43 28.35
CA PHE A 237 19.63 -18.66 28.98
C PHE A 237 21.12 -18.56 29.30
N ASP A 238 21.93 -18.08 28.35
CA ASP A 238 23.36 -17.90 28.55
C ASP A 238 23.66 -16.88 29.66
N ILE A 239 22.94 -15.76 29.67
CA ILE A 239 23.04 -14.74 30.74
C ILE A 239 22.67 -15.36 32.09
N ARG A 240 21.56 -16.11 32.17
CA ARG A 240 21.12 -16.75 33.42
C ARG A 240 22.17 -17.70 33.96
N ASN A 241 22.77 -18.52 33.10
CA ASN A 241 23.80 -19.46 33.51
C ASN A 241 25.06 -18.74 34.01
N ALA A 242 25.52 -17.70 33.31
CA ALA A 242 26.68 -16.93 33.71
C ALA A 242 26.47 -16.20 35.05
N VAL A 243 25.27 -15.65 35.28
CA VAL A 243 24.91 -15.03 36.56
C VAL A 243 24.86 -16.07 37.68
N PHE A 244 24.25 -17.22 37.44
CA PHE A 244 24.13 -18.28 38.44
C PHE A 244 25.47 -18.90 38.81
N GLU A 245 26.37 -19.09 37.84
CA GLU A 245 27.74 -19.54 38.08
C GLU A 245 28.53 -18.51 38.90
N HIS A 246 28.38 -17.22 38.60
CA HIS A 246 29.02 -16.17 39.39
C HIS A 246 28.49 -16.17 40.82
N LEU A 247 27.17 -16.28 41.02
CA LEU A 247 26.55 -16.30 42.33
C LEU A 247 27.00 -17.49 43.18
N GLN A 248 27.09 -18.69 42.61
CA GLN A 248 27.53 -19.89 43.34
C GLN A 248 28.99 -19.84 43.80
N ASN A 249 29.85 -19.14 43.05
CA ASN A 249 31.26 -18.99 43.38
C ASN A 249 31.55 -17.85 44.37
N LEU A 250 30.52 -17.10 44.80
CA LEU A 250 30.68 -16.06 45.83
C LEU A 250 30.83 -16.68 47.22
N SER A 251 31.72 -16.10 48.02
CA SER A 251 31.95 -16.56 49.40
C SER A 251 30.71 -16.39 50.29
N LEU A 252 30.50 -17.29 51.24
CA LEU A 252 29.42 -17.21 52.26
C LEU A 252 29.32 -15.83 52.95
N LYS A 253 30.45 -15.16 53.20
CA LYS A 253 30.51 -13.80 53.78
C LYS A 253 29.78 -12.73 52.93
N PHE A 254 29.67 -12.92 51.62
CA PHE A 254 28.95 -12.01 50.73
C PHE A 254 27.43 -12.10 50.92
N PHE A 255 26.92 -13.30 51.21
CA PHE A 255 25.50 -13.56 51.46
C PHE A 255 25.06 -13.07 52.84
N ASP A 256 25.93 -13.15 53.85
CA ASP A 256 25.64 -12.62 55.20
C ASP A 256 25.44 -11.09 55.23
N GLY A 257 26.03 -10.36 54.27
CA GLY A 257 25.98 -8.90 54.18
C GLY A 257 24.91 -8.32 53.25
N ASN A 258 24.20 -9.17 52.49
CA ASN A 258 23.20 -8.77 51.50
C ASN A 258 22.02 -9.77 51.55
N PRO A 259 21.06 -9.60 52.50
CA PRO A 259 19.91 -10.50 52.67
C PRO A 259 18.90 -10.42 51.52
#